data_AF-A0A843AIE3-F1
#
_entry.id   AF-A0A843AIE3-F1
#
_cell.length_a   1.000
_cell.length_b   1.000
_cell.length_c   1.000
_cell.angle_alpha   90.00
_cell.angle_beta   90.00
_cell.angle_gamma   90.00
#
_symmetry.space_group_name_H-M   'P 1'
#
loop_
_entity.id
_entity.type
_entity.pdbx_description
1 polymer ?
#
loop_
_entity_poly.entity_id
_entity_poly.type
_entity_poly.pdbx_seq_one_letter_code
_entity_poly.pdbx_strand_id
1 'polypeptide(L)' 'KIEKRPLILIEAEFDEIKIKSLLQNAETIRLVNDKNEAISVSNIQVGDKLKVFIDQGARHFGMSIEENIIEK' A
#
# COMPACT_ATOMS: atom_id res chain seq x y z
N LYS A 1 -10.52 6.85 25.46
CA LYS A 1 -11.49 6.86 24.34
C LYS A 1 -10.89 6.04 23.20
N ILE A 2 -11.54 4.98 22.73
CA ILE A 2 -11.03 4.17 21.60
C ILE A 2 -11.54 4.83 20.32
N GLU A 3 -10.65 5.46 19.55
CA GLU A 3 -10.99 5.96 18.22
C GLU A 3 -10.92 4.79 17.22
N LYS A 4 -12.07 4.38 16.69
CA LYS A 4 -12.14 3.42 15.59
C LYS A 4 -12.07 4.20 14.28
N ARG A 5 -10.97 4.07 13.55
CA ARG A 5 -10.87 4.55 12.15
C ARG A 5 -11.07 3.35 11.22
N PRO A 6 -11.91 3.46 10.18
CA PRO A 6 -12.04 2.39 9.20
C PRO A 6 -10.70 2.18 8.47
N LEU A 7 -10.46 0.95 8.03
CA LEU A 7 -9.34 0.64 7.14
C LEU A 7 -9.79 0.84 5.69
N ILE A 8 -8.87 1.26 4.84
CA ILE A 8 -9.02 1.32 3.39
C ILE A 8 -8.11 0.27 2.75
N LEU A 9 -8.67 -0.56 1.88
CA LEU A 9 -7.90 -1.45 1.01
C LEU A 9 -7.63 -0.70 -0.29
N ILE A 10 -6.36 -0.54 -0.63
CA ILE A 10 -5.91 -0.01 -1.91
C ILE A 10 -5.34 -1.16 -2.72
N GLU A 11 -5.84 -1.32 -3.94
CA GLU A 11 -5.33 -2.26 -4.92
C GLU A 11 -4.74 -1.48 -6.09
N ALA A 12 -3.50 -1.82 -6.46
CA ALA A 12 -2.81 -1.26 -7.61
C ALA A 12 -2.28 -2.39 -8.49
N GLU A 13 -2.11 -2.11 -9.77
CA GLU A 13 -1.60 -3.06 -10.75
C GLU A 13 -0.37 -2.47 -11.45
N PHE A 14 0.70 -3.24 -11.55
CA PHE A 14 1.93 -2.89 -12.25
C PHE A 14 2.53 -4.15 -12.87
N ASP A 15 2.76 -4.17 -14.19
CA ASP A 15 3.33 -5.32 -14.93
C ASP A 15 2.68 -6.67 -14.54
N GLU A 16 1.34 -6.74 -14.55
CA GLU A 16 0.52 -7.91 -14.17
C GLU A 16 0.60 -8.31 -12.69
N ILE A 17 1.38 -7.60 -11.87
CA ILE A 17 1.48 -7.79 -10.42
C ILE A 17 0.39 -6.96 -9.74
N LYS A 18 -0.51 -7.64 -9.00
CA LYS A 18 -1.46 -6.98 -8.11
C LYS A 18 -0.84 -6.71 -6.75
N ILE A 19 -0.81 -5.44 -6.37
CA ILE A 19 -0.27 -4.96 -5.10
C ILE A 19 -1.46 -4.54 -4.24
N LYS A 20 -1.50 -5.03 -2.99
CA LYS A 20 -2.55 -4.71 -2.03
C LYS A 20 -1.95 -4.07 -0.79
N SER A 21 -2.56 -3.00 -0.33
CA SER A 21 -2.18 -2.35 0.93
C SER A 21 -3.43 -2.02 1.74
N LEU A 22 -3.40 -2.36 3.03
CA LEU A 22 -4.47 -2.05 3.98
C LEU A 22 -3.99 -0.92 4.90
N LEU A 23 -4.60 0.25 4.78
CA LEU A 23 -4.17 1.47 5.46
C LEU A 23 -5.27 1.98 6.39
N GLN A 24 -4.90 2.74 7.42
CA GLN A 24 -5.89 3.49 8.18
C GLN A 24 -6.44 4.63 7.34
N ASN A 25 -7.75 4.76 7.26
CA ASN A 25 -8.37 5.93 6.64
C ASN A 25 -8.20 7.14 7.56
N ALA A 26 -7.14 7.93 7.31
CA ALA A 26 -6.79 9.12 8.07
C ALA A 26 -6.05 10.13 7.19
N GLU A 27 -6.30 11.41 7.42
CA GLU A 27 -5.73 12.51 6.64
C GLU A 27 -4.19 12.57 6.70
N THR A 28 -3.62 12.09 7.80
CA THR A 28 -2.18 12.07 8.07
C THR A 28 -1.45 10.93 7.37
N ILE A 29 -2.16 9.92 6.86
CA ILE A 29 -1.54 8.84 6.09
C ILE A 29 -1.43 9.30 4.64
N ARG A 30 -0.21 9.27 4.11
CA ARG A 30 0.14 9.81 2.80
C ARG A 30 0.76 8.73 1.90
N LEU A 31 0.41 8.76 0.62
CA LEU A 31 1.05 8.02 -0.46
C LEU A 31 1.66 9.00 -1.46
N VAL A 32 2.55 8.52 -2.32
CA VAL A 32 3.23 9.35 -3.32
C VAL A 32 2.66 9.07 -4.69
N ASN A 33 2.25 10.10 -5.42
CA ASN A 33 1.77 9.95 -6.80
C ASN A 33 2.91 9.88 -7.83
N ASP A 34 2.54 9.68 -9.10
CA ASP A 34 3.48 9.69 -10.23
C ASP A 34 4.25 11.03 -10.40
N LYS A 35 3.74 12.13 -9.85
CA LYS A 35 4.36 13.47 -9.83
C LYS A 35 5.26 13.75 -8.62
N ASN A 36 5.51 12.78 -7.74
CA ASN A 36 6.25 12.95 -6.46
C ASN A 36 5.53 13.81 -5.40
N GLU A 37 4.21 13.93 -5.47
CA GLU A 37 3.41 14.67 -4.50
C GLU A 37 2.81 13.73 -3.45
N ALA A 38 2.78 14.18 -2.20
CA ALA A 38 2.19 13.43 -1.10
C ALA A 38 0.67 13.63 -1.04
N ILE A 39 -0.10 12.60 -1.41
CA ILE A 39 -1.57 12.60 -1.42
C ILE A 39 -2.08 11.87 -0.19
N SER A 40 -3.12 12.42 0.45
CA SER A 40 -3.79 11.74 1.57
C SER A 40 -4.57 10.53 1.08
N VAL A 41 -4.50 9.41 1.82
CA VAL A 41 -5.30 8.21 1.52
C VAL A 41 -6.80 8.46 1.56
N SER A 42 -7.26 9.48 2.30
CA SER A 42 -8.68 9.87 2.33
C SER A 42 -9.17 10.49 1.02
N ASN A 43 -8.24 10.92 0.15
CA ASN A 43 -8.53 11.64 -1.09
C ASN A 43 -8.23 10.80 -2.35
N ILE A 44 -7.77 9.56 -2.19
CA ILE A 44 -7.44 8.67 -3.31
C ILE A 44 -8.71 8.17 -3.99
N GLN A 45 -8.66 8.06 -5.31
CA GLN A 45 -9.74 7.58 -6.17
C GLN A 45 -9.26 6.50 -7.14
N VAL A 46 -10.20 5.70 -7.66
CA VAL A 46 -9.90 4.74 -8.72
C VAL A 46 -9.40 5.50 -9.95
N GLY A 47 -8.25 5.08 -10.48
CA GLY A 47 -7.58 5.72 -11.60
C GLY A 47 -6.37 6.59 -11.20
N ASP A 48 -6.20 6.89 -9.91
CA ASP A 48 -5.00 7.56 -9.42
C ASP A 48 -3.76 6.68 -9.62
N LYS A 49 -2.67 7.32 -10.06
CA LYS A 49 -1.37 6.67 -10.21
C LYS A 49 -0.53 6.90 -8.97
N LEU A 50 -0.04 5.81 -8.40
CA LEU A 50 0.78 5.81 -7.19
C LEU A 50 2.17 5.24 -7.50
N LYS A 51 3.17 5.74 -6.81
CA LYS A 51 4.49 5.12 -6.78
C LYS A 51 4.48 3.95 -5.82
N VAL A 52 4.93 2.81 -6.31
CA VAL A 52 5.12 1.59 -5.54
C VAL A 52 6.60 1.27 -5.54
N PHE A 53 7.10 0.74 -4.42
CA PHE A 53 8.42 0.15 -4.35
C PHE A 53 8.24 -1.36 -4.36
N ILE A 54 8.58 -1.99 -5.48
CA ILE A 54 8.51 -3.45 -5.64
C ILE A 54 9.88 -4.01 -5.33
N ASP A 55 9.95 -4.83 -4.30
CA ASP A 55 11.15 -5.56 -3.90
C ASP A 55 10.96 -7.04 -4.24
N GLN A 56 12.04 -7.77 -4.53
CA GLN A 56 11.97 -9.20 -4.88
C GLN A 56 11.72 -10.09 -3.65
N GLY A 57 11.99 -9.58 -2.44
CA GLY A 57 11.78 -10.28 -1.18
C GLY A 57 10.53 -9.81 -0.43
N ALA A 58 9.94 -10.71 0.36
CA ALA A 58 8.89 -10.36 1.29
C ALA A 58 9.43 -9.50 2.45
N ARG A 59 8.56 -8.71 3.08
CA ARG A 59 8.95 -7.86 4.23
C ARG A 59 8.03 -8.06 5.42
N HIS A 60 8.64 -8.26 6.60
CA HIS A 60 7.95 -8.25 7.89
C HIS A 60 8.40 -7.01 8.67
N PHE A 61 7.48 -6.10 8.96
CA PHE A 61 7.79 -4.80 9.60
C PHE A 61 8.91 -4.00 8.91
N GLY A 62 8.99 -4.08 7.57
CA GLY A 62 10.01 -3.39 6.79
C GLY A 62 11.36 -4.11 6.70
N MET A 63 11.56 -5.22 7.42
CA MET A 63 12.75 -6.07 7.28
C MET A 63 12.55 -7.08 6.15
N SER A 64 13.54 -7.23 5.26
CA SER A 64 13.53 -8.27 4.23
C SER A 64 13.56 -9.65 4.89
N ILE A 65 12.69 -10.55 4.45
CA ILE A 65 12.65 -11.95 4.86
C ILE A 65 12.74 -12.85 3.63
N GLU A 66 13.46 -13.96 3.74
CA GLU A 66 13.42 -15.03 2.75
C GLU A 66 12.16 -15.87 3.02
N GLU A 67 11.14 -15.75 2.17
CA GLU A 67 9.97 -16.63 2.26
C GLU A 67 10.19 -17.90 1.42
N ASN A 68 10.09 -19.07 2.06
CA ASN A 68 9.86 -20.33 1.38
C ASN A 68 8.35 -20.62 1.43
N ILE A 69 7.63 -20.34 0.35
CA ILE A 69 6.22 -20.71 0.22
C ILE A 69 6.17 -22.19 -0.17
N ILE A 70 5.81 -23.06 0.78
CA ILE A 70 5.43 -24.44 0.48
C ILE A 70 3.93 -24.43 0.20
N GLU A 71 3.54 -24.34 -1.07
CA GLU A 71 2.16 -24.61 -1.50
C GLU A 71 1.81 -26.07 -1.17
N LYS A 72 0.61 -26.29 -0.61
CA LYS A 72 0.04 -27.61 -0.32
C LYS A 72 -1.30 -27.77 -1.02
#